data_AF-A0A7K3H632-F1
#
_entry.id   AF-A0A7K3H632-F1
#
_cell.length_a   1.000
_cell.length_b   1.000
_cell.length_c   1.000
_cell.angle_alpha   90.00
_cell.angle_beta   90.00
_cell.angle_gamma   90.00
#
_symmetry.space_group_name_H-M   'P 1'
#
loop_
_entity.id
_entity.type
_entity.pdbx_description
1 polymer ?
#
loop_
_entity_poly.entity_id
_entity_poly.type
_entity_poly.pdbx_seq_one_letter_code
_entity_poly.pdbx_strand_id
1 'polypeptide(L)'
;MGCGIAVRTLGGHRTAGGAGMEIRYSERCGAAWARIWQSGVGDRIRITAPGGRFQQATVADRYDAESYLYTPMIGAGERSALRACLLPATGGQRECFGTAGDGDTTGDGAAGAGTT
;
A
#
# COMPACT_ATOMS: atom_id res chain seq x y z
N MET A 1 2.12 22.70 -6.42
CA MET A 1 2.32 21.80 -7.58
C MET A 1 3.53 20.91 -7.33
N GLY A 2 3.54 19.66 -7.85
CA GLY A 2 4.72 18.78 -7.79
C GLY A 2 4.73 17.71 -6.68
N CYS A 3 3.58 17.29 -6.15
CA CYS A 3 3.53 16.28 -5.10
C CYS A 3 4.06 14.90 -5.54
N GLY A 4 4.07 14.61 -6.85
CA GLY A 4 4.61 13.36 -7.41
C GLY A 4 6.12 13.33 -7.62
N ILE A 5 6.87 14.37 -7.25
CA ILE A 5 8.33 14.49 -7.47
C ILE A 5 9.07 14.14 -6.18
N ALA A 6 10.20 13.44 -6.30
CA ALA A 6 11.05 13.02 -5.17
C ALA A 6 10.28 12.25 -4.08
N VAL A 7 9.34 11.42 -4.52
CA VAL A 7 8.47 10.62 -3.67
C VAL A 7 9.18 9.37 -3.14
N ARG A 8 8.97 9.07 -1.86
CA ARG A 8 9.54 7.90 -1.19
C ARG A 8 8.56 6.73 -1.24
N THR A 9 9.08 5.50 -1.34
CA THR A 9 8.31 4.30 -1.00
C THR A 9 8.45 4.05 0.49
N LEU A 10 7.34 4.01 1.21
CA LEU A 10 7.32 3.68 2.63
C LEU A 10 7.21 2.17 2.88
N GLY A 11 6.71 1.42 1.90
CA GLY A 11 6.65 -0.03 1.96
C GLY A 11 6.08 -0.61 0.66
N GLY A 12 6.37 -1.89 0.42
CA GLY A 12 5.85 -2.65 -0.70
C GLY A 12 5.42 -4.05 -0.29
N HIS A 13 4.49 -4.63 -1.05
CA HIS A 13 3.97 -5.96 -0.82
C HIS A 13 3.63 -6.63 -2.16
N ARG A 14 3.86 -7.93 -2.23
CA ARG A 14 3.40 -8.79 -3.33
C ARG A 14 2.32 -9.70 -2.79
N THR A 15 1.15 -9.65 -3.42
CA THR A 15 0.01 -10.48 -3.03
C THR A 15 0.23 -11.92 -3.48
N ALA A 16 -0.55 -12.84 -2.90
CA ALA A 16 -0.57 -14.23 -3.32
C ALA A 16 -0.97 -14.39 -4.80
N GLY A 17 -1.83 -13.49 -5.31
CA GLY A 17 -2.21 -13.41 -6.72
C GLY A 17 -1.16 -12.78 -7.65
N GLY A 18 -0.01 -12.36 -7.12
CA GLY A 18 1.10 -11.77 -7.89
C GLY A 18 1.03 -10.24 -8.07
N ALA A 19 -0.07 -9.60 -7.66
CA ALA A 19 -0.20 -8.15 -7.74
C ALA A 19 0.83 -7.45 -6.85
N GLY A 20 1.46 -6.41 -7.39
CA GLY A 20 2.39 -5.56 -6.67
C GLY A 20 1.66 -4.38 -6.08
N MET A 21 1.96 -4.06 -4.82
CA MET A 21 1.44 -2.89 -4.14
C MET A 21 2.54 -2.10 -3.44
N GLU A 22 2.41 -0.78 -3.42
CA GLU A 22 3.30 0.12 -2.67
C GLU A 22 2.53 1.25 -2.00
N ILE A 23 3.07 1.75 -0.88
CA ILE A 23 2.67 3.01 -0.27
C ILE A 23 3.73 4.05 -0.61
N ARG A 24 3.31 5.14 -1.26
CA ARG A 24 4.18 6.25 -1.68
C ARG A 24 3.86 7.49 -0.85
N TYR A 25 4.88 8.26 -0.51
CA TYR A 25 4.76 9.46 0.31
C TYR A 25 5.48 10.65 -0.31
N SER A 26 4.84 11.82 -0.18
CA SER A 26 5.38 13.12 -0.57
C SER A 26 5.50 14.00 0.65
N GLU A 27 6.74 14.25 1.09
CA GLU A 27 7.03 15.17 2.19
C GLU A 27 6.57 16.59 1.87
N ARG A 28 6.78 17.03 0.63
CA ARG A 28 6.36 18.34 0.13
C ARG A 28 4.87 18.63 0.35
N CYS A 29 4.03 17.60 0.23
CA CYS A 29 2.58 17.76 0.27
C CYS A 29 1.94 17.15 1.52
N GLY A 30 2.73 16.57 2.43
CA GLY A 30 2.21 15.88 3.61
C GLY A 30 1.14 14.86 3.25
N ALA A 31 1.39 14.07 2.20
CA ALA A 31 0.38 13.19 1.62
C ALA A 31 0.97 11.88 1.14
N ALA A 32 0.16 10.84 1.21
CA ALA A 32 0.48 9.51 0.73
C ALA A 32 -0.59 8.98 -0.24
N TRP A 33 -0.22 7.95 -1.00
CA TRP A 33 -1.15 7.21 -1.85
C TRP A 33 -0.63 5.79 -2.05
N ALA A 34 -1.53 4.88 -2.41
CA ALA A 34 -1.13 3.53 -2.78
C ALA A 34 -0.96 3.42 -4.30
N ARG A 35 -0.04 2.55 -4.72
CA ARG A 35 0.19 2.14 -6.10
C ARG A 35 -0.08 0.65 -6.22
N ILE A 36 -0.74 0.21 -7.29
CA ILE A 36 -0.93 -1.20 -7.66
C ILE A 36 -0.54 -1.45 -9.12
N TRP A 37 -0.12 -2.67 -9.43
CA TRP A 37 0.11 -3.18 -10.79
C TRP A 37 0.04 -4.71 -10.83
N GLN A 38 -0.06 -5.29 -12.03
CA GLN A 38 -0.20 -6.73 -12.24
C GLN A 38 -1.39 -7.31 -11.47
N SER A 39 -2.53 -6.62 -11.55
CA SER A 39 -3.77 -6.94 -10.82
C SER A 39 -4.90 -7.39 -11.75
N GLY A 40 -6.10 -7.67 -11.22
CA GLY A 40 -7.27 -8.04 -12.01
C GLY A 40 -8.22 -6.87 -12.28
N VAL A 41 -8.88 -6.88 -13.44
CA VAL A 41 -9.95 -5.91 -13.73
C VAL A 41 -11.08 -6.05 -12.71
N GLY A 42 -11.53 -4.91 -12.17
CA GLY A 42 -12.52 -4.81 -11.11
C GLY A 42 -11.92 -4.86 -9.69
N ASP A 43 -10.64 -5.19 -9.55
CA ASP A 43 -9.96 -5.10 -8.26
C ASP A 43 -9.92 -3.65 -7.78
N ARG A 44 -9.85 -3.48 -6.47
CA ARG A 44 -9.77 -2.17 -5.85
C ARG A 44 -8.56 -2.10 -4.94
N ILE A 45 -7.76 -1.05 -5.08
CA ILE A 45 -6.74 -0.72 -4.09
C ILE A 45 -7.23 0.42 -3.20
N ARG A 46 -7.13 0.24 -1.88
CA ARG A 46 -7.50 1.24 -0.88
C ARG A 46 -6.30 1.58 -0.01
N ILE A 47 -6.02 2.86 0.16
CA ILE A 47 -5.13 3.37 1.21
C ILE A 47 -5.97 3.95 2.36
N THR A 48 -5.64 3.59 3.59
CA THR A 48 -6.28 4.08 4.81
C THR A 48 -5.23 4.74 5.68
N ALA A 49 -5.56 5.91 6.22
CA ALA A 49 -4.72 6.60 7.19
C ALA A 49 -5.40 6.61 8.58
N PRO A 50 -4.69 7.02 9.65
CA PRO A 50 -5.22 6.98 11.00
C PRO A 50 -6.58 7.70 11.12
N GLY A 51 -7.44 7.23 12.02
CA GLY A 51 -8.80 7.78 12.16
C GLY A 51 -9.77 7.40 11.04
N GLY A 52 -9.43 6.40 10.20
CA GLY A 52 -10.37 5.76 9.27
C GLY A 52 -10.60 6.46 7.94
N ARG A 53 -9.97 7.63 7.73
CA ARG A 53 -9.97 8.29 6.41
C ARG A 53 -9.31 7.39 5.37
N PHE A 54 -9.90 7.29 4.17
CA PHE A 54 -9.37 6.43 3.12
C PHE A 54 -9.53 7.06 1.74
N GLN A 55 -8.70 6.60 0.81
CA GLN A 55 -8.84 6.82 -0.63
C GLN A 55 -8.75 5.49 -1.36
N GLN A 56 -9.38 5.40 -2.52
CA GLN A 56 -9.46 4.15 -3.28
C GLN A 56 -9.41 4.43 -4.78
N ALA A 57 -8.83 3.49 -5.52
CA ALA A 57 -8.96 3.39 -6.97
C ALA A 57 -9.50 2.01 -7.35
N THR A 58 -10.22 1.95 -8.46
CA THR A 58 -10.72 0.72 -9.08
C THR A 58 -9.93 0.47 -10.35
N VAL A 59 -9.48 -0.76 -10.55
CA VAL A 59 -8.87 -1.22 -11.79
C VAL A 59 -9.99 -1.33 -12.83
N ALA A 60 -10.14 -0.31 -13.68
CA ALA A 60 -11.30 -0.21 -14.56
C ALA A 60 -11.17 -1.07 -15.82
N ASP A 61 -9.94 -1.24 -16.30
CA ASP A 61 -9.63 -1.97 -17.51
C ASP A 61 -8.27 -2.69 -17.46
N ARG A 62 -7.91 -3.33 -18.57
CA ARG A 62 -6.64 -4.07 -18.69
C ARG A 62 -5.41 -3.17 -18.57
N TYR A 63 -5.50 -1.90 -18.97
CA TYR A 63 -4.36 -0.99 -18.92
C TYR A 63 -4.07 -0.61 -17.47
N ASP A 64 -5.10 -0.35 -16.68
CA ASP A 64 -4.98 -0.18 -15.22
C ASP A 64 -4.42 -1.45 -14.56
N ALA A 65 -4.84 -2.63 -15.04
CA ALA A 65 -4.45 -3.92 -14.48
C ALA A 65 -2.95 -4.21 -14.68
N GLU A 66 -2.43 -3.91 -15.88
CA GLU A 66 -1.04 -4.17 -16.27
C GLU A 66 -0.08 -3.05 -15.87
N SER A 67 -0.54 -1.79 -15.88
CA SER A 67 0.26 -0.59 -15.59
C SER A 67 0.19 -0.18 -14.12
N TYR A 68 0.81 0.96 -13.78
CA TYR A 68 0.70 1.54 -12.46
C TYR A 68 -0.60 2.34 -12.30
N LEU A 69 -1.51 1.82 -11.47
CA LEU A 69 -2.68 2.54 -10.99
C LEU A 69 -2.40 3.12 -9.60
N TYR A 70 -2.88 4.33 -9.35
CA TYR A 70 -2.67 5.06 -8.10
C TYR A 70 -3.99 5.45 -7.45
N THR A 71 -4.07 5.38 -6.13
CA THR A 71 -5.17 6.03 -5.40
C THR A 71 -5.01 7.55 -5.43
N PRO A 72 -6.11 8.31 -5.26
CA PRO A 72 -6.00 9.71 -4.88
C PRO A 72 -5.14 9.90 -3.63
N MET A 73 -4.55 11.09 -3.50
CA MET A 73 -3.73 11.43 -2.33
C MET A 73 -4.59 11.54 -1.07
N ILE A 74 -4.03 11.07 0.03
CA ILE A 74 -4.58 11.23 1.38
C ILE A 74 -3.58 11.93 2.27
N GLY A 75 -4.03 12.94 3.03
CA GLY A 75 -3.18 13.64 3.98
C GLY A 75 -2.61 12.68 5.02
N ALA A 76 -1.30 12.70 5.20
CA ALA A 76 -0.56 11.84 6.12
C ALA A 76 0.80 12.46 6.44
N GLY A 77 1.25 12.40 7.69
CA GLY A 77 2.66 12.65 8.01
C GLY A 77 3.51 11.41 7.68
N GLU A 78 4.83 11.60 7.54
CA GLU A 78 5.79 10.53 7.22
C GLU A 78 5.66 9.31 8.14
N ARG A 79 5.46 9.55 9.43
CA ARG A 79 5.35 8.52 10.48
C ARG A 79 3.91 8.05 10.73
N SER A 80 3.00 8.35 9.81
CA SER A 80 1.61 7.88 9.93
C SER A 80 1.56 6.37 9.73
N ALA A 81 0.79 5.68 10.58
CA ALA A 81 0.43 4.28 10.33
C ALA A 81 -0.57 4.21 9.17
N LEU A 82 -0.05 4.00 7.96
CA LEU A 82 -0.82 3.86 6.73
C LEU A 82 -1.05 2.38 6.45
N ARG A 83 -2.18 2.05 5.84
CA ARG A 83 -2.50 0.68 5.42
C ARG A 83 -3.02 0.68 3.99
N ALA A 84 -2.38 -0.10 3.13
CA ALA A 84 -2.83 -0.38 1.78
C ALA A 84 -3.46 -1.78 1.73
N CYS A 85 -4.58 -1.90 1.03
CA CYS A 85 -5.30 -3.15 0.85
C CYS A 85 -5.72 -3.35 -0.61
N LEU A 86 -5.51 -4.56 -1.12
CA LEU A 86 -6.19 -5.09 -2.29
C LEU A 86 -7.54 -5.68 -1.87
N LEU A 87 -8.60 -5.26 -2.55
CA LEU A 87 -9.93 -5.84 -2.45
C LEU A 87 -10.24 -6.54 -3.78
N PRO A 88 -10.18 -7.89 -3.83
CA PRO A 88 -10.45 -8.62 -5.05
C PRO A 88 -11.86 -8.38 -5.58
N ALA A 89 -12.01 -8.25 -6.90
CA ALA A 89 -13.30 -8.08 -7.56
C ALA A 89 -14.26 -9.24 -7.28
N THR A 90 -13.70 -10.44 -7.20
CA THR A 90 -14.40 -11.72 -6.99
C THR A 90 -14.89 -11.92 -5.55
N GLY A 91 -14.63 -10.99 -4.64
CA GLY A 91 -15.05 -11.08 -3.24
C GLY A 91 -14.16 -12.00 -2.38
N GLY A 92 -12.99 -12.39 -2.87
CA GLY A 92 -11.99 -13.15 -2.11
C GLY A 92 -11.44 -12.39 -0.90
N GLN A 93 -10.54 -13.06 -0.16
CA GLN A 93 -9.88 -12.46 1.00
C GLN A 93 -9.09 -11.21 0.58
N ARG A 94 -9.31 -10.10 1.29
CA ARG A 94 -8.49 -8.89 1.10
C ARG A 94 -7.07 -9.14 1.60
N GLU A 95 -6.10 -8.60 0.89
CA GLU A 95 -4.69 -8.64 1.27
C GLU A 95 -4.23 -7.22 1.61
N CYS A 96 -3.58 -7.05 2.75
CA CYS A 96 -3.19 -5.73 3.23
C CYS A 96 -1.78 -5.75 3.81
N PHE A 97 -1.10 -4.62 3.69
CA PHE A 97 0.12 -4.33 4.42
C PHE A 97 0.09 -2.87 4.89
N GLY A 98 0.92 -2.53 5.86
CA GLY A 98 0.98 -1.17 6.39
C GLY A 98 2.37 -0.71 6.73
N THR A 99 2.49 0.58 7.00
CA THR A 99 3.67 1.19 7.60
C THR A 99 3.49 1.17 9.12
N ALA A 100 4.54 0.81 9.85
CA ALA A 100 4.55 1.05 11.28
C ALA A 100 4.57 2.58 11.50
N GLY A 101 3.65 3.08 12.32
CA GLY A 101 3.84 4.40 12.91
C GLY A 101 4.81 4.26 14.08
N ASP A 102 5.63 5.27 14.35
CA ASP A 102 6.50 5.25 15.53
C ASP A 102 5.64 5.22 16.79
N GLY A 103 5.47 4.02 17.32
CA GLY A 103 4.56 3.63 18.39
C GLY A 103 4.74 2.16 18.76
N ASP A 104 6.00 1.80 19.03
CA ASP A 104 6.51 0.72 19.91
C ASP A 104 6.49 -0.78 19.50
N THR A 105 7.65 -1.38 19.81
CA THR A 105 8.03 -2.78 20.10
C THR A 105 8.10 -3.86 19.01
N THR A 106 9.36 -4.24 18.74
CA THR A 106 9.91 -5.60 18.83
C THR A 106 9.27 -6.70 17.99
N GLY A 107 9.98 -7.03 16.91
CA GLY A 107 10.01 -8.37 16.35
C GLY A 107 11.35 -9.03 16.62
N ASP A 108 11.66 -9.32 17.88
CA ASP A 108 12.56 -10.42 18.21
C ASP A 108 11.78 -11.71 17.95
N GLY A 109 12.24 -12.45 16.95
CA GLY A 109 11.76 -13.78 16.60
C GLY A 109 12.96 -14.65 16.28
N ALA A 110 13.63 -15.10 17.33
CA ALA A 110 14.66 -16.12 17.28
C ALA A 110 14.15 -17.37 16.55
N ALA A 111 14.96 -17.90 15.64
CA ALA A 111 14.95 -19.30 15.29
C ALA A 111 16.40 -19.80 15.39
N GLY A 112 16.68 -20.52 16.48
CA GLY A 112 17.90 -21.29 16.62
C GLY A 112 17.95 -22.42 15.61
N ALA A 113 19.15 -22.73 15.14
CA ALA A 113 19.46 -24.00 14.50
C ALA A 113 20.76 -24.52 15.12
N GLY A 114 20.63 -25.56 15.95
CA GLY A 114 21.71 -26.52 16.18
C GLY A 114 21.81 -27.51 15.02
N THR A 115 22.83 -28.36 15.10
CA THR A 115 23.32 -29.38 14.13
C THR A 115 24.13 -28.76 12.98
N THR A 116 25.43 -29.01 12.83
CA THR A 116 26.17 -30.28 12.99
C THR A 116 27.62 -29.99 13.38
#